data_AF-A0A353Z9E6-F1
#
_entry.id   AF-A0A353Z9E6-F1
#
_cell.length_a   1.000
_cell.length_b   1.000
_cell.length_c   1.000
_cell.angle_alpha   90.00
_cell.angle_beta   90.00
_cell.angle_gamma   90.00
#
_symmetry.space_group_name_H-M   'P 1'
#
loop_
_entity.id
_entity.type
_entity.pdbx_description
1 polymer ?
#
loop_
_entity_poly.entity_id
_entity_poly.type
_entity_poly.pdbx_seq_one_letter_code
_entity_poly.pdbx_strand_id
1 'polypeptide(L)'
;MRTVYLVKANDDLISHCSCGDGRISFPAQMDCPWCGCGWLFTCMTCRRAFAFAEGVELETNWEELALEDIRNSWQSEPSEDDVASWVAAMKVILANVEPGKQYAILDGFVLSVDATAIEFEGWHAHHHLDSLPQIDALEDRSLLDTSIGSRGYWTSRALPKSEE
;
A
#
# COMPACT_ATOMS: atom_id res chain seq x y z
N MET A 1 2.68 13.68 20.45
CA MET A 1 1.42 13.49 19.70
C MET A 1 1.56 12.13 19.04
N ARG A 2 0.55 11.26 19.09
CA ARG A 2 0.65 9.92 18.53
C ARG A 2 -0.10 9.82 17.21
N THR A 3 0.56 9.26 16.20
CA THR A 3 -0.02 9.00 14.89
C THR A 3 -0.03 7.50 14.67
N VAL A 4 -1.20 6.95 14.32
CA VAL A 4 -1.28 5.55 13.86
C VAL A 4 -0.81 5.48 12.42
N TYR A 5 0.13 4.59 12.16
CA TYR A 5 0.79 4.47 10.86
C TYR A 5 1.09 3.01 10.52
N LEU A 6 1.65 2.76 9.33
CA LEU A 6 2.07 1.44 8.88
C LEU A 6 3.59 1.32 8.74
N VAL A 7 4.14 0.23 9.26
CA VAL A 7 5.55 -0.17 9.09
C VAL A 7 5.61 -1.59 8.53
N LYS A 8 6.70 -1.96 7.85
CA LYS A 8 6.93 -3.32 7.38
C LYS A 8 6.75 -4.34 8.51
N ALA A 9 5.93 -5.35 8.29
CA ALA A 9 5.64 -6.39 9.28
C ALA A 9 6.66 -7.54 9.26
N ASN A 10 6.96 -8.10 8.09
CA ASN A 10 7.80 -9.30 7.96
C ASN A 10 8.40 -9.43 6.53
N ASP A 11 9.02 -10.57 6.25
CA ASP A 11 9.66 -10.91 4.97
C ASP A 11 9.01 -12.14 4.29
N ASP A 12 7.79 -12.51 4.68
CA ASP A 12 7.24 -13.84 4.42
C ASP A 12 6.87 -14.08 2.95
N LEU A 13 6.50 -13.02 2.21
CA LEU A 13 6.14 -13.08 0.79
C LEU A 13 7.16 -12.38 -0.12
N ILE A 14 6.90 -11.11 -0.48
CA ILE A 14 7.80 -10.25 -1.26
C ILE A 14 8.29 -9.17 -0.32
N SER A 15 9.60 -9.08 -0.18
CA SER A 15 10.24 -8.03 0.60
C SER A 15 11.61 -7.72 0.04
N HIS A 16 11.79 -6.48 -0.40
CA HIS A 16 13.05 -5.93 -0.86
C HIS A 16 13.60 -4.86 0.09
N CYS A 17 12.77 -4.40 1.03
CA CYS A 17 13.12 -3.44 2.07
C CYS A 17 13.80 -4.15 3.24
N SER A 18 14.95 -3.63 3.65
CA SER A 18 15.71 -4.08 4.84
C SER A 18 15.89 -2.96 5.87
N CYS A 19 15.12 -1.86 5.75
CA CYS A 19 15.15 -0.76 6.71
C CYS A 19 14.53 -1.24 8.04
N GLY A 20 15.15 -0.88 9.16
CA GLY A 20 14.66 -1.28 10.49
C GLY A 20 13.37 -0.57 10.90
N ASP A 21 13.11 0.63 10.38
CA ASP A 21 11.89 1.41 10.63
C ASP A 21 10.78 1.13 9.61
N GLY A 22 11.12 0.75 8.37
CA GLY A 22 10.23 0.12 7.39
C GLY A 22 8.93 0.87 7.08
N ARG A 23 8.83 2.16 7.40
CA ARG A 23 7.61 2.97 7.26
C ARG A 23 7.15 2.99 5.81
N ILE A 24 5.84 2.84 5.60
CA ILE A 24 5.29 2.94 4.24
C ILE A 24 5.46 4.37 3.73
N SER A 25 5.65 4.50 2.43
CA SER A 25 5.51 5.73 1.66
C SER A 25 4.05 5.96 1.28
N PHE A 26 3.74 7.14 0.77
CA PHE A 26 2.60 7.28 -0.16
C PHE A 26 2.66 6.19 -1.24
N PRO A 27 1.51 5.58 -1.62
CA PRO A 27 1.50 4.56 -2.66
C PRO A 27 2.24 5.00 -3.94
N ALA A 28 3.00 4.07 -4.53
CA ALA A 28 3.78 4.33 -5.74
C ALA A 28 2.88 4.63 -6.95
N GLN A 29 3.46 5.11 -8.06
CA GLN A 29 2.75 5.24 -9.34
C GLN A 29 2.15 3.89 -9.74
N MET A 30 0.82 3.81 -9.81
CA MET A 30 0.08 2.57 -10.10
C MET A 30 -0.22 2.38 -11.57
N ASP A 31 0.56 3.00 -12.45
CA ASP A 31 0.36 2.90 -13.90
C ASP A 31 0.51 1.45 -14.42
N CYS A 32 1.22 0.58 -13.70
CA CYS A 32 1.29 -0.87 -13.95
C CYS A 32 0.86 -1.70 -12.72
N PRO A 33 -0.43 -1.86 -12.41
CA PRO A 33 -0.82 -2.52 -11.17
C PRO A 33 -0.34 -3.99 -11.08
N TRP A 34 -0.19 -4.68 -12.23
CA TRP A 34 0.37 -6.04 -12.29
C TRP A 34 1.88 -6.13 -12.02
N CYS A 35 2.64 -5.03 -12.08
CA CYS A 35 4.09 -5.03 -11.84
C CYS A 35 4.45 -4.98 -10.34
N GLY A 36 3.44 -4.97 -9.45
CA GLY A 36 3.61 -4.84 -8.00
C GLY A 36 3.20 -3.48 -7.46
N CYS A 37 3.19 -2.43 -8.28
CA CYS A 37 2.84 -1.08 -7.83
C CYS A 37 1.40 -0.97 -7.30
N GLY A 38 0.49 -1.83 -7.75
CA GLY A 38 -0.90 -1.85 -7.30
C GLY A 38 -1.15 -2.71 -6.06
N TRP A 39 -0.15 -3.43 -5.53
CA TRP A 39 -0.39 -4.40 -4.45
C TRP A 39 0.79 -4.67 -3.50
N LEU A 40 1.85 -3.87 -3.60
CA LEU A 40 2.97 -3.86 -2.67
C LEU A 40 3.09 -2.46 -2.05
N PHE A 41 3.38 -2.41 -0.76
CA PHE A 41 3.83 -1.18 -0.13
C PHE A 41 5.23 -0.83 -0.61
N THR A 42 5.60 0.44 -0.50
CA THR A 42 6.97 0.92 -0.72
C THR A 42 7.49 1.59 0.54
N CYS A 43 8.77 1.43 0.84
CA CYS A 43 9.39 2.05 2.02
C CYS A 43 9.67 3.53 1.79
N MET A 44 9.28 4.39 2.74
CA MET A 44 9.56 5.83 2.76
C MET A 44 11.06 6.17 2.66
N THR A 45 11.92 5.31 3.20
CA THR A 45 13.37 5.54 3.25
C THR A 45 14.09 5.00 2.02
N CYS A 46 13.94 3.71 1.70
CA CYS A 46 14.70 3.07 0.63
C CYS A 46 13.94 2.88 -0.68
N ARG A 47 12.64 3.22 -0.71
CA ARG A 47 11.74 3.06 -1.88
C ARG A 47 11.55 1.64 -2.38
N ARG A 48 12.07 0.65 -1.66
CA ARG A 48 11.92 -0.76 -2.02
C ARG A 48 10.58 -1.31 -1.53
N ALA A 49 10.04 -2.23 -2.31
CA ALA A 49 8.72 -2.78 -2.09
C ALA A 49 8.69 -3.89 -1.02
N PHE A 50 7.54 -4.07 -0.37
CA PHE A 50 7.25 -5.19 0.53
C PHE A 50 5.74 -5.45 0.62
N ALA A 51 5.35 -6.68 0.94
CA ALA A 51 3.95 -7.13 0.86
C ALA A 51 3.11 -6.77 2.10
N PHE A 52 3.68 -6.90 3.31
CA PHE A 52 2.91 -6.80 4.55
C PHE A 52 3.39 -5.67 5.44
N ALA A 53 2.42 -4.94 5.99
CA ALA A 53 2.64 -3.89 6.96
C ALA A 53 1.86 -4.16 8.27
N GLU A 54 2.35 -3.63 9.38
CA GLU A 54 1.70 -3.67 10.69
C GLU A 54 1.34 -2.25 11.12
N GLY A 55 0.15 -2.09 11.70
CA GLY A 55 -0.28 -0.86 12.34
C GLY A 55 0.53 -0.59 13.60
N VAL A 56 1.07 0.62 13.75
CA VAL A 56 1.85 1.02 14.93
C VAL A 56 1.51 2.44 15.37
N GLU A 57 1.75 2.75 16.64
CA GLU A 57 1.74 4.13 17.14
C GLU A 57 3.14 4.74 17.00
N LEU A 58 3.24 5.87 16.31
CA LEU A 58 4.47 6.64 16.19
C LEU A 58 4.40 7.91 17.04
N GLU A 59 5.50 8.26 17.70
CA GLU A 59 5.68 9.53 18.43
C GLU A 59 6.12 10.65 17.45
N THR A 60 5.29 10.90 16.43
CA THR A 60 5.50 11.93 15.39
C THR A 60 4.15 12.46 14.91
N ASN A 61 4.15 13.55 14.14
CA ASN A 61 2.96 14.09 13.51
C ASN A 61 2.92 13.78 11.99
N TRP A 62 1.76 14.05 11.38
CA TRP A 62 1.54 13.77 9.97
C TRP A 62 2.40 14.64 9.05
N GLU A 63 2.64 15.88 9.44
CA GLU A 63 3.42 16.86 8.69
C GLU A 63 4.91 16.46 8.63
N GLU A 64 5.46 15.96 9.73
CA GLU A 64 6.83 15.41 9.80
C GLU A 64 6.98 14.20 8.88
N LEU A 65 6.02 13.28 8.88
CA LEU A 65 6.01 12.12 7.99
C LEU A 65 5.92 12.55 6.51
N ALA A 66 5.05 13.51 6.20
CA ALA A 66 4.91 14.04 4.84
C ALA A 66 6.20 14.68 4.33
N LEU A 67 6.82 15.53 5.15
CA LEU A 67 8.08 16.19 4.81
C LEU A 67 9.20 15.18 4.54
N GLU A 68 9.31 14.15 5.37
CA GLU A 68 10.29 13.07 5.17
C GLU A 68 10.03 12.32 3.86
N ASP A 69 8.78 11.92 3.62
CA ASP A 69 8.42 11.15 2.44
C ASP A 69 8.63 11.94 1.14
N ILE A 70 8.16 13.19 1.09
CA ILE A 70 8.26 14.01 -0.12
C ILE A 70 9.73 14.34 -0.42
N ARG A 71 10.53 14.72 0.60
CA ARG A 71 11.97 14.99 0.40
C ARG A 71 12.72 13.77 -0.13
N ASN A 72 12.42 12.59 0.40
CA ASN A 72 13.03 11.34 -0.06
C ASN A 72 12.54 10.91 -1.46
N SER A 73 11.40 11.42 -1.93
CA SER A 73 10.85 11.11 -3.25
C SER A 73 11.40 12.02 -4.34
N TRP A 74 11.39 13.34 -4.11
CA TRP A 74 11.65 14.34 -5.15
C TRP A 74 13.02 15.00 -5.03
N GLN A 75 13.75 14.78 -3.94
CA GLN A 75 15.02 15.44 -3.65
C GLN A 75 14.93 16.98 -3.66
N SER A 76 13.73 17.51 -3.38
CA SER A 76 13.44 18.95 -3.30
C SER A 76 12.68 19.27 -2.02
N GLU A 77 12.69 20.54 -1.63
CA GLU A 77 11.93 21.00 -0.46
C GLU A 77 10.43 21.01 -0.79
N PRO A 78 9.57 20.34 0.00
CA PRO A 78 8.13 20.31 -0.23
C PRO A 78 7.48 21.67 0.01
N SER A 79 6.48 22.03 -0.80
CA SER A 79 5.62 23.18 -0.48
C SER A 79 4.60 22.84 0.61
N GLU A 80 3.97 23.86 1.21
CA GLU A 80 2.89 23.66 2.17
C GLU A 80 1.70 22.91 1.53
N ASP A 81 1.41 23.17 0.26
CA ASP A 81 0.34 22.51 -0.49
C ASP A 81 0.65 21.02 -0.75
N ASP A 82 1.92 20.68 -1.02
CA ASP A 82 2.35 19.29 -1.19
C ASP A 82 2.15 18.51 0.12
N VAL A 83 2.58 19.09 1.24
CA VAL A 83 2.44 18.50 2.58
C VAL A 83 0.97 18.32 2.92
N ALA A 84 0.14 19.36 2.74
CA ALA A 84 -1.29 19.29 3.06
C ALA A 84 -2.01 18.21 2.23
N SER A 85 -1.69 18.13 0.93
CA SER A 85 -2.27 17.14 0.02
C SER A 85 -1.87 15.71 0.42
N TRP A 86 -0.59 15.50 0.73
CA TRP A 86 -0.09 14.22 1.19
C TRP A 86 -0.75 13.78 2.50
N VAL A 87 -0.84 14.69 3.48
CA VAL A 87 -1.46 14.40 4.79
C VAL A 87 -2.93 14.04 4.65
N ALA A 88 -3.67 14.80 3.83
CA ALA A 88 -5.09 14.53 3.59
C ALA A 88 -5.28 13.14 2.97
N ALA A 89 -4.51 12.81 1.92
CA ALA A 89 -4.61 11.52 1.25
C ALA A 89 -4.20 10.35 2.14
N MET A 90 -3.08 10.47 2.89
CA MET A 90 -2.64 9.38 3.78
C MET A 90 -3.59 9.14 4.95
N LYS A 91 -4.23 10.17 5.49
CA LYS A 91 -5.27 10.00 6.52
C LYS A 91 -6.48 9.22 6.00
N VAL A 92 -6.83 9.40 4.72
CA VAL A 92 -7.90 8.61 4.08
C VAL A 92 -7.45 7.17 3.89
N ILE A 93 -6.25 6.95 3.34
CA ILE A 93 -5.70 5.60 3.09
C ILE A 93 -5.59 4.79 4.39
N LEU A 94 -5.19 5.44 5.50
CA LEU A 94 -4.94 4.80 6.79
C LEU A 94 -6.09 4.93 7.80
N ALA A 95 -7.28 5.37 7.36
CA ALA A 95 -8.40 5.68 8.25
C ALA A 95 -8.85 4.50 9.14
N ASN A 96 -8.66 3.27 8.68
CA ASN A 96 -9.10 2.04 9.36
C ASN A 96 -7.92 1.18 9.87
N VAL A 97 -6.73 1.77 9.97
CA VAL A 97 -5.55 1.07 10.51
C VAL A 97 -5.59 1.08 12.03
N GLU A 98 -5.35 -0.07 12.63
CA GLU A 98 -5.32 -0.30 14.06
C GLU A 98 -3.94 -0.81 14.49
N PRO A 99 -3.37 -0.33 15.62
CA PRO A 99 -2.11 -0.84 16.13
C PRO A 99 -2.13 -2.36 16.39
N GLY A 100 -1.05 -3.05 16.02
CA GLY A 100 -0.87 -4.50 16.20
C GLY A 100 -1.61 -5.38 15.19
N LYS A 101 -2.29 -4.78 14.20
CA LYS A 101 -2.94 -5.50 13.10
C LYS A 101 -2.06 -5.48 11.86
N GLN A 102 -2.14 -6.54 11.06
CA GLN A 102 -1.40 -6.68 9.81
C GLN A 102 -2.28 -6.36 8.61
N TYR A 103 -1.68 -5.76 7.58
CA TYR A 103 -2.34 -5.25 6.40
C TYR A 103 -1.55 -5.57 5.13
N ALA A 104 -2.27 -5.67 4.01
CA ALA A 104 -1.73 -5.60 2.66
C ALA A 104 -2.39 -4.42 1.92
N ILE A 105 -1.76 -3.93 0.86
CA ILE A 105 -2.37 -2.95 -0.04
C ILE A 105 -2.86 -3.66 -1.30
N LEU A 106 -4.02 -3.28 -1.81
CA LEU A 106 -4.52 -3.69 -3.11
C LEU A 106 -5.33 -2.56 -3.74
N ASP A 107 -4.91 -2.14 -4.93
CA ASP A 107 -5.58 -1.16 -5.79
C ASP A 107 -6.05 0.12 -5.07
N GLY A 108 -5.18 0.65 -4.20
CA GLY A 108 -5.42 1.86 -3.41
C GLY A 108 -6.03 1.64 -2.03
N PHE A 109 -6.43 0.41 -1.70
CA PHE A 109 -7.01 0.07 -0.41
C PHE A 109 -6.01 -0.64 0.49
N VAL A 110 -5.93 -0.19 1.74
CA VAL A 110 -5.25 -0.91 2.83
C VAL A 110 -6.25 -1.85 3.49
N LEU A 111 -6.00 -3.15 3.37
CA LEU A 111 -6.92 -4.21 3.76
C LEU A 111 -6.29 -5.07 4.85
N SER A 112 -7.05 -5.42 5.87
CA SER A 112 -6.60 -6.36 6.91
C SER A 112 -6.28 -7.71 6.28
N VAL A 113 -5.21 -8.36 6.73
CA VAL A 113 -4.84 -9.71 6.26
C VAL A 113 -5.89 -10.77 6.62
N ASP A 114 -6.71 -10.51 7.65
CA ASP A 114 -7.79 -11.39 8.10
C ASP A 114 -9.11 -11.13 7.36
N ALA A 115 -9.13 -10.21 6.39
CA ALA A 115 -10.36 -9.86 5.67
C ALA A 115 -10.82 -11.03 4.77
N THR A 116 -12.12 -11.29 4.79
CA THR A 116 -12.78 -12.33 4.00
C THR A 116 -13.97 -11.75 3.24
N ALA A 117 -14.36 -12.36 2.13
CA ALA A 117 -15.48 -11.90 1.29
C ALA A 117 -15.34 -10.40 0.93
N ILE A 118 -14.18 -10.08 0.37
CA ILE A 118 -13.73 -8.73 0.05
C ILE A 118 -14.35 -8.31 -1.28
N GLU A 119 -15.10 -7.21 -1.27
CA GLU A 119 -15.67 -6.59 -2.46
C GLU A 119 -15.45 -5.08 -2.43
N PHE A 120 -14.80 -4.53 -3.45
CA PHE A 120 -14.58 -3.08 -3.58
C PHE A 120 -14.21 -2.67 -5.01
N GLU A 121 -14.43 -1.40 -5.33
CA GLU A 121 -13.90 -0.74 -6.52
C GLU A 121 -12.57 -0.06 -6.15
N GLY A 122 -11.47 -0.60 -6.67
CA GLY A 122 -10.16 0.00 -6.56
C GLY A 122 -9.95 1.14 -7.56
N TRP A 123 -8.72 1.62 -7.69
CA TRP A 123 -8.40 2.65 -8.67
C TRP A 123 -8.37 2.15 -10.12
N HIS A 124 -8.13 0.85 -10.34
CA HIS A 124 -8.00 0.25 -11.67
C HIS A 124 -9.05 -0.81 -11.96
N ALA A 125 -9.50 -1.54 -10.93
CA ALA A 125 -10.31 -2.73 -11.11
C ALA A 125 -11.39 -2.88 -10.03
N HIS A 126 -12.45 -3.62 -10.39
CA HIS A 126 -13.41 -4.13 -9.41
C HIS A 126 -12.90 -5.46 -8.85
N HIS A 127 -12.86 -5.57 -7.51
CA HIS A 127 -12.37 -6.74 -6.82
C HIS A 127 -13.53 -7.47 -6.13
N HIS A 128 -13.54 -8.80 -6.26
CA HIS A 128 -14.39 -9.73 -5.51
C HIS A 128 -13.52 -10.94 -5.19
N LEU A 129 -13.20 -11.11 -3.91
CA LEU A 129 -12.20 -12.05 -3.44
C LEU A 129 -12.67 -12.74 -2.15
N ASP A 130 -12.47 -14.05 -2.04
CA ASP A 130 -12.76 -14.77 -0.79
C ASP A 130 -11.74 -14.41 0.31
N SER A 131 -10.47 -14.24 -0.07
CA SER A 131 -9.32 -13.86 0.74
C SER A 131 -8.35 -12.99 -0.08
N LEU A 132 -7.39 -12.34 0.59
CA LEU A 132 -6.36 -11.56 -0.10
C LEU A 132 -5.38 -12.48 -0.86
N PRO A 133 -5.09 -12.23 -2.15
CA PRO A 133 -4.16 -13.05 -2.91
C PRO A 133 -2.73 -13.05 -2.33
N GLN A 134 -2.33 -12.00 -1.61
CA GLN A 134 -1.06 -11.97 -0.88
C GLN A 134 -1.02 -13.02 0.24
N ILE A 135 -2.15 -13.30 0.88
CA ILE A 135 -2.27 -14.31 1.95
C ILE A 135 -2.30 -15.71 1.36
N ASP A 136 -3.10 -15.93 0.31
CA ASP A 136 -3.11 -17.23 -0.38
C ASP A 136 -1.70 -17.57 -0.92
N ALA A 137 -0.94 -16.56 -1.35
CA ALA A 137 0.42 -16.71 -1.85
C ALA A 137 1.46 -17.09 -0.78
N LEU A 138 1.13 -17.01 0.51
CA LEU A 138 1.98 -17.57 1.58
C LEU A 138 2.04 -19.11 1.50
N GLU A 139 0.94 -19.74 1.07
CA GLU A 139 0.86 -21.19 0.88
C GLU A 139 1.31 -21.60 -0.53
N ASP A 140 0.88 -20.86 -1.55
CA ASP A 140 1.26 -21.10 -2.95
C ASP A 140 1.59 -19.79 -3.69
N ARG A 141 2.88 -19.49 -3.78
CA ARG A 141 3.39 -18.29 -4.46
C ARG A 141 3.00 -18.20 -5.94
N SER A 142 2.74 -19.33 -6.60
CA SER A 142 2.34 -19.32 -8.02
C SER A 142 0.96 -18.69 -8.25
N LEU A 143 0.16 -18.55 -7.19
CA LEU A 143 -1.11 -17.83 -7.26
C LEU A 143 -0.93 -16.37 -7.63
N LEU A 144 0.19 -15.72 -7.30
CA LEU A 144 0.46 -14.35 -7.72
C LEU A 144 0.52 -14.24 -9.26
N ASP A 145 1.13 -15.22 -9.93
CA ASP A 145 1.30 -15.23 -11.40
C ASP A 145 -0.02 -15.41 -12.15
N THR A 146 -1.05 -15.92 -11.47
CA THR A 146 -2.40 -16.13 -12.02
C THR A 146 -3.43 -15.11 -11.51
N SER A 147 -3.07 -14.31 -10.50
CA SER A 147 -3.92 -13.30 -9.86
C SER A 147 -3.31 -11.89 -9.99
N ILE A 148 -3.03 -11.20 -8.90
CA ILE A 148 -2.63 -9.79 -8.86
C ILE A 148 -1.26 -9.50 -9.53
N GLY A 149 -0.42 -10.51 -9.76
CA GLY A 149 0.78 -10.40 -10.61
C GLY A 149 0.50 -10.60 -12.11
N SER A 150 -0.69 -11.08 -12.48
CA SER A 150 -1.09 -11.31 -13.86
C SER A 150 -1.74 -10.09 -14.47
N ARG A 151 -1.28 -9.67 -15.65
CA ARG A 151 -1.98 -8.64 -16.43
C ARG A 151 -3.44 -9.03 -16.73
N GLY A 152 -3.71 -10.31 -16.94
CA GLY A 152 -5.05 -10.82 -17.26
C GLY A 152 -6.06 -10.58 -16.14
N TYR A 153 -5.63 -10.70 -14.88
CA TYR A 153 -6.46 -10.42 -13.71
C TYR A 153 -6.98 -8.98 -13.72
N TRP A 154 -6.08 -8.02 -13.93
CA TRP A 154 -6.42 -6.60 -13.95
C TRP A 154 -7.29 -6.23 -15.14
N THR A 155 -6.93 -6.68 -16.35
CA THR A 155 -7.68 -6.31 -17.56
C THR A 155 -9.10 -6.90 -17.59
N SER A 156 -9.31 -8.07 -16.99
CA SER A 156 -10.65 -8.69 -16.93
C SER A 156 -11.57 -8.05 -15.90
N ARG A 157 -11.01 -7.24 -14.99
CA ARG A 157 -11.72 -6.53 -13.92
C ARG A 157 -11.66 -5.02 -14.07
N ALA A 158 -11.10 -4.53 -15.17
CA ALA A 158 -10.84 -3.11 -15.36
C ALA A 158 -12.13 -2.29 -15.25
N LEU A 159 -12.05 -1.18 -14.52
CA LEU A 159 -13.15 -0.22 -14.48
C LEU A 159 -13.40 0.35 -15.88
N PRO A 160 -14.65 0.75 -16.20
CA PRO A 160 -14.93 1.48 -17.42
C PRO A 160 -14.03 2.72 -17.47
N LYS A 161 -13.48 3.03 -18.65
CA LYS A 161 -12.82 4.32 -18.83
C LYS A 161 -13.86 5.41 -18.56
N SER A 162 -13.62 6.26 -17.56
CA SER A 162 -14.39 7.48 -17.43
C SER A 162 -14.18 8.30 -18.70
N GLU A 163 -15.27 8.69 -19.35
CA GLU A 163 -15.23 9.72 -20.38
C GLU A 163 -14.88 11.03 -19.67
N GLU A 164 -13.61 11.44 -19.69
CA GLU A 164 -13.19 12.81 -19.39
C GLU A 164 -13.45 13.72 -20.60
#